data_AF-A0A3E0TRB0-F1
#
_entry.id   AF-A0A3E0TRB0-F1
#
_cell.length_a   1.000
_cell.length_b   1.000
_cell.length_c   1.000
_cell.angle_alpha   90.00
_cell.angle_beta   90.00
_cell.angle_gamma   90.00
#
_symmetry.space_group_name_H-M   'P 1'
#
loop_
_entity.id
_entity.type
_entity.pdbx_description
1 polymer ?
#
loop_
_entity_poly.entity_id
_entity_poly.type
_entity_poly.pdbx_seq_one_letter_code
_entity_poly.pdbx_strand_id
1 'polypeptide(L)'
;MESLRELIATLCFIAGTILVTSMLAQEFSWLMLIAPIILYATAYLCWPSKRRGKRDSENVVLDIIELIIEFPVEFFLWLFRLLGRVLASLLGAKGDGLDIDI
;
A
#
# COMPACT_ATOMS: atom_id res chain seq x y z
N MET A 1 -22.85 -5.64 -4.71
CA MET A 1 -21.54 -5.54 -5.39
C MET A 1 -20.41 -5.14 -4.45
N GLU A 2 -20.68 -4.38 -3.39
CA GLU A 2 -19.66 -3.96 -2.41
C GLU A 2 -19.08 -5.12 -1.61
N SER A 3 -19.90 -6.04 -1.09
CA SER A 3 -19.42 -7.19 -0.31
C SER A 3 -18.48 -8.11 -1.09
N LEU A 4 -18.68 -8.24 -2.40
CA LEU A 4 -17.77 -9.03 -3.27
C LEU A 4 -16.42 -8.32 -3.45
N ARG A 5 -16.43 -6.97 -3.54
CA ARG A 5 -15.20 -6.18 -3.60
C ARG A 5 -14.44 -6.20 -2.28
N GLU A 6 -15.15 -6.15 -1.14
CA GLU A 6 -14.58 -6.31 0.20
C GLU A 6 -13.93 -7.68 0.35
N LEU A 7 -14.62 -8.75 -0.08
CA LEU A 7 -14.09 -10.11 -0.06
C LEU A 7 -12.81 -10.23 -0.90
N ILE A 8 -12.85 -9.76 -2.16
CA ILE A 8 -11.68 -9.81 -3.05
C ILE A 8 -10.51 -9.02 -2.46
N ALA A 9 -10.76 -7.82 -1.95
CA ALA A 9 -9.71 -7.00 -1.37
C ALA A 9 -9.07 -7.67 -0.15
N THR A 10 -9.89 -8.27 0.72
CA THR A 10 -9.41 -9.00 1.90
C THR A 10 -8.60 -10.23 1.51
N LEU A 11 -9.05 -11.00 0.51
CA LEU A 11 -8.31 -12.17 0.01
C LEU A 11 -6.98 -11.78 -0.62
N CYS A 12 -6.94 -10.72 -1.44
CA CYS A 12 -5.70 -10.19 -2.01
C CYS A 12 -4.74 -9.74 -0.91
N PHE A 13 -5.24 -9.04 0.11
CA PHE A 13 -4.43 -8.61 1.25
C PHE A 13 -3.79 -9.79 1.98
N ILE A 14 -4.60 -10.81 2.35
CA ILE A 14 -4.12 -12.02 3.05
C ILE A 14 -3.08 -12.74 2.19
N ALA A 15 -3.34 -12.94 0.89
CA ALA A 15 -2.40 -13.58 -0.02
C ALA A 15 -1.08 -12.79 -0.12
N GLY A 16 -1.15 -11.46 -0.21
CA GLY A 16 0.01 -10.58 -0.19
C GLY A 16 0.83 -10.74 1.10
N THR A 17 0.17 -10.79 2.25
CA THR A 17 0.84 -10.99 3.55
C THR A 17 1.51 -12.35 3.63
N ILE A 18 0.85 -13.42 3.20
CA ILE A 18 1.44 -14.76 3.15
C ILE A 18 2.70 -14.75 2.30
N LEU A 19 2.68 -14.14 1.11
CA LEU A 19 3.85 -14.06 0.25
C LEU A 19 5.01 -13.29 0.90
N VAL A 20 4.73 -12.14 1.51
CA VAL A 20 5.76 -11.37 2.25
C VAL A 20 6.35 -12.21 3.37
N THR A 21 5.54 -12.90 4.18
CA THR A 21 6.07 -13.75 5.26
C THR A 21 6.86 -14.95 4.72
N SER A 22 6.44 -15.50 3.58
CA SER A 22 7.13 -16.61 2.92
C SER A 22 8.51 -16.19 2.43
N MET A 23 8.64 -14.98 1.89
CA MET A 23 9.95 -14.42 1.49
C MET A 23 10.92 -14.24 2.66
N LEU A 24 10.41 -14.02 3.88
CA LEU A 24 11.25 -13.91 5.08
C LEU A 24 11.68 -15.28 5.62
N ALA A 25 10.88 -16.32 5.37
CA ALA A 25 11.13 -17.67 5.86
C ALA A 25 11.89 -18.56 4.86
N GLN A 26 11.80 -18.26 3.57
CA GLN A 26 12.40 -19.03 2.46
C GLN A 26 13.41 -18.19 1.68
N GLU A 27 13.98 -18.77 0.61
CA GLU A 27 14.91 -18.07 -0.26
C GLU A 27 14.25 -16.86 -0.94
N PHE A 28 14.94 -15.72 -0.87
CA PHE A 28 14.48 -14.48 -1.48
C PHE A 28 14.50 -14.58 -3.01
N SER A 29 13.37 -14.25 -3.64
CA SER A 29 13.24 -14.15 -5.09
C SER A 29 12.62 -12.82 -5.50
N TRP A 30 13.16 -12.19 -6.54
CA TRP A 30 12.64 -10.93 -7.10
C TRP A 30 11.18 -11.04 -7.55
N LEU A 31 10.77 -12.21 -8.05
CA LEU A 31 9.36 -12.46 -8.41
C LEU A 31 8.45 -12.45 -7.18
N MET A 32 8.93 -13.02 -6.08
CA MET A 32 8.20 -13.00 -4.81
C MET A 32 8.13 -11.61 -4.21
N LEU A 33 9.02 -10.68 -4.57
CA LEU A 33 8.95 -9.27 -4.14
C LEU A 33 7.83 -8.50 -4.88
N ILE A 34 7.69 -8.70 -6.19
CA ILE A 34 6.75 -7.93 -7.02
C ILE A 34 5.31 -8.41 -6.81
N ALA A 35 5.08 -9.71 -6.67
CA ALA A 35 3.76 -10.30 -6.49
C ALA A 35 2.95 -9.70 -5.30
N PRO A 36 3.47 -9.57 -4.07
CA PRO A 36 2.74 -8.97 -2.96
C PRO A 36 2.50 -7.47 -3.16
N ILE A 37 3.38 -6.74 -3.86
CA ILE A 37 3.14 -5.33 -4.19
C ILE A 37 1.90 -5.20 -5.07
N ILE A 38 1.77 -6.06 -6.09
CA ILE A 38 0.59 -6.09 -6.96
C ILE A 38 -0.66 -6.46 -6.15
N LEU A 39 -0.57 -7.46 -5.26
CA LEU A 39 -1.70 -7.88 -4.43
C LEU A 39 -2.17 -6.81 -3.43
N TYR A 40 -1.24 -6.06 -2.82
CA TYR A 40 -1.61 -4.94 -1.96
C TYR A 40 -2.20 -3.79 -2.76
N ALA A 41 -1.69 -3.51 -3.96
CA ALA A 41 -2.28 -2.52 -4.85
C ALA A 41 -3.71 -2.92 -5.28
N THR A 42 -3.94 -4.19 -5.65
CA THR A 42 -5.29 -4.65 -5.99
C THR A 42 -6.22 -4.63 -4.79
N ALA A 43 -5.76 -5.02 -3.61
CA ALA A 43 -6.54 -4.92 -2.38
C ALA A 43 -6.99 -3.48 -2.12
N TYR A 44 -6.06 -2.52 -2.22
CA TYR A 44 -6.32 -1.10 -2.04
C TYR A 44 -7.24 -0.49 -3.11
N LEU A 45 -7.16 -0.94 -4.36
CA LEU A 45 -8.05 -0.48 -5.43
C LEU A 45 -9.46 -1.07 -5.31
N CYS A 46 -9.56 -2.34 -4.94
CA CYS A 46 -10.83 -3.03 -4.79
C CYS A 46 -11.62 -2.54 -3.58
N TRP A 47 -10.94 -2.22 -2.46
CA TRP A 47 -11.58 -1.82 -1.21
C TRP A 47 -12.53 -0.60 -1.39
N PRO A 48 -13.79 -0.68 -0.94
CA PRO A 48 -14.72 0.45 -0.95
C PRO A 48 -14.40 1.41 0.21
N SER A 49 -13.37 2.23 0.02
CA SER A 49 -12.93 3.22 1.01
C SER A 49 -13.94 4.35 1.23
N LYS A 50 -14.13 4.73 2.50
CA LYS A 50 -14.88 5.93 2.90
C LYS A 50 -14.23 7.21 2.39
N ARG A 51 -12.89 7.29 2.42
CA ARG A 51 -12.12 8.44 1.91
C ARG A 51 -12.41 8.73 0.43
N ARG A 52 -12.91 7.73 -0.32
CA ARG A 52 -13.29 7.85 -1.74
C ARG A 52 -14.79 8.08 -1.97
N GLY A 53 -15.57 8.35 -0.92
CA GLY A 53 -17.01 8.57 -1.01
C GLY A 53 -17.81 7.33 -1.43
N LYS A 54 -17.23 6.12 -1.29
CA LYS A 54 -17.85 4.86 -1.74
C LYS A 54 -18.62 4.13 -0.64
N ARG A 55 -18.72 4.70 0.58
CA ARG A 55 -19.37 4.07 1.72
C ARG A 55 -19.93 5.13 2.67
N ASP A 56 -21.23 5.02 2.98
CA ASP A 56 -21.96 5.96 3.85
C ASP A 56 -22.20 5.40 5.27
N SER A 57 -21.88 4.12 5.51
CA SER A 57 -22.19 3.46 6.79
C SER A 57 -21.08 3.62 7.83
N GLU A 58 -21.43 4.11 9.01
CA GLU A 58 -20.58 4.19 10.21
C GLU A 58 -20.36 2.80 10.85
N ASN A 59 -19.66 1.91 10.14
CA ASN A 59 -19.26 0.62 10.69
C ASN A 59 -17.77 0.64 11.07
N VAL A 60 -17.52 0.61 12.38
CA VAL A 60 -16.17 0.64 12.99
C VAL A 60 -15.31 -0.54 12.52
N VAL A 61 -15.89 -1.73 12.30
CA VAL A 61 -15.14 -2.91 11.85
C VAL A 61 -14.56 -2.68 10.46
N LEU A 62 -15.37 -2.12 9.55
CA LEU A 62 -14.94 -1.82 8.19
C LEU A 62 -13.93 -0.66 8.16
N ASP A 63 -13.97 0.25 9.12
CA ASP A 63 -12.97 1.33 9.25
C ASP A 63 -11.60 0.79 9.69
N ILE A 64 -11.59 -0.17 10.63
CA ILE A 64 -10.36 -0.85 11.05
C ILE A 64 -9.76 -1.65 9.88
N ILE A 65 -10.59 -2.35 9.10
CA ILE A 65 -10.10 -3.10 7.93
C ILE A 65 -9.59 -2.14 6.85
N GLU A 66 -10.25 -1.00 6.63
CA GLU A 66 -9.77 0.05 5.74
C GLU A 66 -8.36 0.49 6.15
N LEU A 67 -8.14 0.81 7.43
CA LEU A 67 -6.82 1.18 7.94
C LEU A 67 -5.77 0.08 7.68
N ILE A 68 -6.11 -1.17 7.92
CA ILE A 68 -5.20 -2.32 7.71
C ILE A 68 -4.83 -2.46 6.23
N ILE A 69 -5.78 -2.28 5.31
CA ILE A 69 -5.54 -2.40 3.87
C ILE A 69 -4.76 -1.20 3.31
N GLU A 70 -5.00 0.00 3.83
CA GLU A 70 -4.27 1.21 3.42
C GLU A 70 -2.83 1.23 3.94
N PHE A 71 -2.59 0.65 5.13
CA PHE A 71 -1.29 0.70 5.80
C PHE A 71 -0.09 0.21 4.95
N PRO A 72 -0.12 -0.97 4.28
CA PRO A 72 1.01 -1.39 3.44
C PRO A 72 1.31 -0.38 2.34
N VAL A 73 0.29 0.17 1.69
CA VAL A 73 0.48 1.12 0.58
C VAL A 73 1.06 2.43 1.09
N GLU A 74 0.52 2.97 2.19
CA GLU A 74 1.07 4.17 2.84
C GLU A 74 2.52 3.94 3.30
N PHE A 75 2.82 2.76 3.85
CA PHE A 75 4.17 2.38 4.25
C PHE A 75 5.14 2.34 3.06
N PHE A 76 4.75 1.72 1.94
CA PHE A 76 5.57 1.69 0.73
C PHE A 76 5.80 3.11 0.17
N LEU A 77 4.76 3.95 0.11
CA LEU A 77 4.90 5.34 -0.34
C LEU A 77 5.82 6.15 0.56
N TRP A 78 5.71 5.99 1.87
CA TRP A 78 6.61 6.62 2.83
C TRP A 78 8.06 6.15 2.64
N LEU A 79 8.26 4.84 2.46
CA LEU A 79 9.57 4.25 2.18
C LEU A 79 10.19 4.78 0.89
N PHE A 80 9.43 4.82 -0.21
CA PHE A 80 9.90 5.37 -1.48
C PHE A 80 10.22 6.86 -1.40
N ARG A 81 9.43 7.65 -0.67
CA ARG A 81 9.73 9.07 -0.42
C ARG A 81 11.02 9.24 0.36
N LEU A 82 11.26 8.39 1.37
CA LEU A 82 12.49 8.43 2.16
C LEU A 82 13.71 8.05 1.29
N LEU A 83 13.59 6.97 0.52
CA LEU A 83 14.64 6.56 -0.43
C LEU A 83 14.93 7.65 -1.46
N GLY A 84 13.90 8.27 -2.03
CA GLY A 84 14.05 9.38 -2.97
C GLY A 84 14.78 10.58 -2.37
N ARG A 85 14.47 10.96 -1.13
CA ARG A 85 15.17 12.04 -0.40
C ARG A 85 16.63 11.71 -0.12
N VAL A 86 16.91 10.49 0.33
CA VAL A 86 18.28 10.04 0.62
C VAL A 86 19.10 9.97 -0.66
N LEU A 87 18.54 9.42 -1.75
CA LEU A 87 19.20 9.38 -3.06
C LEU A 87 19.44 10.79 -3.60
N ALA A 88 18.46 11.70 -3.54
CA ALA A 88 18.64 13.10 -3.96
C ALA A 88 19.74 13.79 -3.15
N SER A 89 19.79 13.54 -1.84
CA SER A 89 20.85 14.06 -0.96
C SER A 89 22.23 13.46 -1.27
N LEU A 90 22.31 12.18 -1.64
CA LEU A 90 23.58 11.49 -1.94
C LEU A 90 24.11 11.79 -3.34
N LEU A 91 23.23 11.91 -4.35
CA LEU A 91 23.60 12.27 -5.73
C LEU A 91 23.94 13.75 -5.90
N GLY A 92 23.91 14.54 -4.82
CA GLY A 92 24.34 15.94 -4.88
C GLY A 92 23.36 16.84 -5.63
N ALA A 93 22.05 16.56 -5.58
CA ALA A 93 21.03 17.53 -5.98
C ALA A 93 20.92 18.64 -4.90
N LYS A 94 22.01 19.38 -4.74
CA LYS A 94 22.08 20.64 -4.02
C LYS A 94 22.04 21.72 -5.10
N GLY A 95 20.84 22.10 -5.51
CA GLY A 95 20.64 23.09 -6.57
C GLY A 95 19.18 23.50 -6.69
N ASP A 96 18.84 24.51 -5.89
CA ASP A 96 17.74 25.47 -6.03
C ASP A 96 16.27 25.01 -6.11
N GLY A 97 15.49 25.59 -5.18
CA GLY A 97 14.14 26.08 -5.48
C GLY A 97 13.01 25.06 -5.44
N LEU A 98 12.72 24.49 -4.26
CA LEU A 98 11.38 23.99 -3.98
C LEU A 98 10.47 25.17 -3.59
N ASP A 99 10.03 25.93 -4.59
CA ASP A 99 8.77 26.66 -4.50
C ASP A 99 7.66 25.67 -4.89
N ILE A 100 7.19 24.90 -3.90
CA ILE A 100 5.90 24.22 -4.01
C ILE A 100 4.88 25.16 -3.38
N ASP A 101 4.37 26.09 -4.19
CA ASP A 101 3.12 26.76 -3.90
C ASP A 101 1.95 25.77 -4.10
N ILE A 102 0.97 25.93 -3.21
CA ILE A 102 -0.24 25.11 -2.98
C ILE A 102 -1.12 24.93 -4.22
#